data_AF-A0A0K0G6W6-F1
#
_entry.id   AF-A0A0K0G6W6-F1
#
_cell.length_a   1.000
_cell.length_b   1.000
_cell.length_c   1.000
_cell.angle_alpha   90.00
_cell.angle_beta   90.00
_cell.angle_gamma   90.00
#
_symmetry.space_group_name_H-M   'P 1'
#
loop_
_entity.id
_entity.type
_entity.pdbx_description
1 polymer ?
#
loop_
_entity_poly.entity_id
_entity_poly.type
_entity_poly.pdbx_seq_one_letter_code
_entity_poly.pdbx_strand_id
1 'polypeptide(L)'
;MIQLAGMDFQQSDMWQTDDIERLIIRLMQDNPIVYSYQSKDEFLFEIKLRKNIIVSAKAMNQGNSPFSLLVESRCNPEYWLLTNAGGFQLRDGVKPSDAIRDIYQNSSLYAFECATAILIIYYHAVLNSMDENAFNQLFRNLYLYSWHADPDLGIHNMITNYILPGDVVYFNNPDYNPETPWWRGENAVVLGNDTYFGHGVGIESAEHMIEFLNKTRRPGSNLSAYLKNFVTRPSFKHLAKYSILPRAYITPKILHPIILHNQSSISYDQYLYYLNKVYSP
;
A
#
# COMPACT_ATOMS: atom_id res chain seq x y z
N MET A 1 7.33 19.99 9.49
CA MET A 1 6.88 20.50 10.81
C MET A 1 5.67 19.70 11.28
N ILE A 2 5.62 19.31 12.56
CA ILE A 2 4.49 18.53 13.14
C ILE A 2 3.71 19.42 14.11
N GLN A 3 2.38 19.42 14.02
CA GLN A 3 1.50 20.17 14.91
C GLN A 3 0.45 19.26 15.55
N LEU A 4 0.25 19.38 16.87
CA LEU A 4 -0.79 18.69 17.63
C LEU A 4 -1.78 19.73 18.18
N ALA A 5 -3.05 19.64 17.79
CA ALA A 5 -4.09 20.60 18.15
C ALA A 5 -3.68 22.07 17.91
N GLY A 6 -2.89 22.32 16.85
CA GLY A 6 -2.38 23.64 16.48
C GLY A 6 -1.11 24.10 17.20
N MET A 7 -0.54 23.27 18.09
CA MET A 7 0.73 23.56 18.76
C MET A 7 1.88 22.75 18.16
N ASP A 8 3.07 23.33 18.08
CA ASP A 8 4.25 22.64 17.55
C ASP A 8 4.68 21.47 18.45
N PHE A 9 4.88 20.31 17.85
CA PHE A 9 5.33 19.11 18.55
C PHE A 9 6.80 19.23 18.98
N GLN A 10 7.08 19.01 20.27
CA GLN A 10 8.44 19.01 20.82
C GLN A 10 8.94 17.58 21.00
N GLN A 11 10.17 17.32 20.53
CA GLN A 11 10.76 15.98 20.54
C GLN A 11 11.04 15.44 21.96
N SER A 12 11.09 16.32 22.97
CA SER A 12 11.19 15.95 24.38
C SER A 12 10.01 15.12 24.91
N ASP A 13 8.90 15.07 24.16
CA ASP A 13 7.70 14.30 24.51
C ASP A 13 7.78 12.81 24.08
N MET A 14 8.94 12.38 23.57
CA MET A 14 9.16 11.03 23.07
C MET A 14 9.45 10.02 24.18
N TRP A 15 8.48 9.14 24.42
CA TRP A 15 8.69 7.86 25.11
C TRP A 15 9.30 6.82 24.15
N GLN A 16 9.76 5.69 24.70
CA GLN A 16 10.49 4.60 24.01
C GLN A 16 9.94 4.27 22.61
N THR A 17 10.44 4.99 21.61
CA THR A 17 10.20 4.73 20.18
C THR A 17 11.31 3.84 19.66
N ASP A 18 11.06 3.08 18.62
CA ASP A 18 12.13 2.38 17.93
C ASP A 18 12.86 3.29 16.91
N ASP A 19 13.90 2.75 16.26
CA ASP A 19 14.70 3.53 15.31
C ASP A 19 13.92 3.98 14.08
N ILE A 20 12.96 3.17 13.61
CA ILE A 20 12.20 3.51 12.39
C ILE A 20 11.16 4.60 12.68
N GLU A 21 10.52 4.56 13.85
CA GLU A 21 9.61 5.62 14.31
C GLU A 21 10.38 6.94 14.50
N ARG A 22 11.56 6.90 15.10
CA ARG A 22 12.46 8.09 15.19
C ARG A 22 12.80 8.66 13.82
N LEU A 23 13.15 7.80 12.86
CA LEU A 23 13.47 8.24 11.50
C LEU A 23 12.26 8.92 10.84
N ILE A 24 11.08 8.31 10.92
CA ILE A 24 9.84 8.87 10.36
C ILE A 24 9.54 10.23 10.98
N ILE A 25 9.57 10.35 12.31
CA ILE A 25 9.29 11.59 13.02
C ILE A 25 10.28 12.69 12.62
N ARG A 26 11.59 12.36 12.56
CA ARG A 26 12.62 13.32 12.14
C ARG A 26 12.36 13.83 10.72
N LEU A 27 12.10 12.92 9.78
CA LEU A 27 11.80 13.29 8.40
C LEU A 27 10.52 14.14 8.27
N MET A 28 9.50 13.88 9.08
CA MET A 28 8.29 14.72 9.13
C MET A 28 8.56 16.12 9.71
N GLN A 29 9.46 16.23 10.69
CA GLN A 29 9.88 17.52 11.25
C GLN A 29 10.68 18.34 10.24
N ASP A 30 11.64 17.71 9.56
CA ASP A 30 12.54 18.32 8.56
C ASP A 30 11.82 18.71 7.24
N ASN A 31 10.66 18.11 6.99
CA ASN A 31 9.88 18.35 5.78
C ASN A 31 9.11 19.70 5.84
N PRO A 32 9.09 20.48 4.74
CA PRO A 32 8.35 21.75 4.68
C PRO A 32 6.82 21.58 4.74
N ILE A 33 6.30 20.37 4.49
CA ILE A 33 4.89 20.05 4.69
C ILE A 33 4.56 20.09 6.19
N VAL A 34 3.46 20.74 6.53
CA VAL A 34 2.92 20.75 7.89
C VAL A 34 2.05 19.52 8.10
N TYR A 35 2.44 18.67 9.05
CA TYR A 35 1.69 17.50 9.49
C TYR A 35 0.88 17.86 10.74
N SER A 36 -0.36 18.30 10.56
CA SER A 36 -1.24 18.68 11.66
C SER A 36 -2.16 17.53 12.09
N TYR A 37 -2.29 17.30 13.39
CA TYR A 37 -3.13 16.26 13.98
C TYR A 37 -4.08 16.84 15.03
N GLN A 38 -5.25 16.24 15.22
CA GLN A 38 -6.20 16.69 16.25
C GLN A 38 -5.79 16.28 17.66
N SER A 39 -5.03 15.20 17.80
CA SER A 39 -4.58 14.68 19.10
C SER A 39 -3.23 13.97 18.96
N LYS A 40 -2.60 13.70 20.11
CA LYS A 40 -1.41 12.85 20.18
C LYS A 40 -1.69 11.44 19.67
N ASP A 41 -2.86 10.89 19.95
CA ASP A 41 -3.23 9.53 19.51
C ASP A 41 -3.37 9.43 17.99
N GLU A 42 -3.91 10.46 17.33
CA GLU A 42 -3.99 10.52 15.86
C GLU A 42 -2.58 10.51 15.23
N PHE A 43 -1.66 11.30 15.80
CA PHE A 43 -0.26 11.32 15.36
C PHE A 43 0.42 9.96 15.58
N LEU A 44 0.33 9.39 16.78
CA LEU A 44 0.94 8.10 17.10
C LEU A 44 0.34 6.96 16.26
N PHE A 45 -0.93 7.06 15.88
CA PHE A 45 -1.56 6.11 14.96
C PHE A 45 -0.91 6.15 13.57
N GLU A 46 -0.62 7.33 13.01
CA GLU A 46 0.10 7.42 11.72
C GLU A 46 1.50 6.79 11.83
N ILE A 47 2.24 7.11 12.89
CA ILE A 47 3.59 6.57 13.11
C ILE A 47 3.54 5.04 13.21
N LYS A 48 2.60 4.49 14.00
CA LYS A 48 2.38 3.05 14.14
C LYS A 48 2.01 2.40 12.81
N LEU A 49 1.08 3.01 12.05
CA LEU A 49 0.64 2.46 10.77
C LEU A 49 1.76 2.46 9.73
N ARG A 50 2.54 3.54 9.61
CA ARG A 50 3.72 3.59 8.72
C ARG A 50 4.72 2.49 9.03
N LYS A 51 5.07 2.31 10.31
CA LYS A 51 5.93 1.21 10.76
C LYS A 51 5.33 -0.15 10.39
N ASN A 52 4.04 -0.35 10.61
CA ASN A 52 3.38 -1.61 10.29
C ASN A 52 3.30 -1.86 8.77
N ILE A 53 3.24 -0.84 7.92
CA ILE A 53 3.38 -0.98 6.46
C ILE A 53 4.76 -1.55 6.12
N ILE A 54 5.83 -1.02 6.73
CA ILE A 54 7.20 -1.50 6.55
C ILE A 54 7.35 -2.94 7.04
N VAL A 55 6.83 -3.26 8.22
CA VAL A 55 6.84 -4.63 8.77
C VAL A 55 6.09 -5.59 7.86
N SER A 56 4.94 -5.18 7.33
CA SER A 56 4.12 -5.98 6.41
C SER A 56 4.82 -6.21 5.07
N ALA A 57 5.53 -5.21 4.54
CA ALA A 57 6.34 -5.36 3.33
C ALA A 57 7.50 -6.35 3.54
N LYS A 58 8.23 -6.22 4.66
CA LYS A 58 9.32 -7.15 5.01
C LYS A 58 8.83 -8.58 5.22
N ALA A 59 7.68 -8.75 5.89
CA ALA A 59 7.07 -10.06 6.08
C ALA A 59 6.63 -10.68 4.74
N MET A 60 6.12 -9.88 3.80
CA MET A 60 5.78 -10.36 2.46
C MET A 60 7.02 -10.81 1.69
N ASN A 61 8.11 -10.04 1.76
CA ASN A 61 9.39 -10.42 1.14
C ASN A 61 9.97 -11.73 1.70
N GLN A 62 9.73 -12.03 2.96
CA GLN A 62 10.15 -13.29 3.60
C GLN A 62 9.23 -14.47 3.26
N GLY A 63 8.02 -14.19 2.78
CA GLY A 63 7.05 -15.20 2.38
C GLY A 63 7.36 -15.82 1.02
N ASN A 64 6.56 -16.81 0.65
CA ASN A 64 6.69 -17.58 -0.58
C ASN A 64 5.59 -17.28 -1.61
N SER A 65 4.95 -16.12 -1.53
CA SER A 65 3.97 -15.66 -2.52
C SER A 65 4.72 -15.09 -3.72
N PRO A 66 4.79 -15.74 -4.89
CA PRO A 66 5.47 -15.15 -6.03
C PRO A 66 4.62 -14.05 -6.68
N PHE A 67 5.29 -13.20 -7.46
CA PHE A 67 4.61 -12.38 -8.45
C PHE A 67 3.87 -13.26 -9.46
N SER A 68 2.67 -12.84 -9.87
CA SER A 68 1.92 -13.48 -10.94
C SER A 68 1.02 -12.47 -11.64
N LEU A 69 0.73 -12.70 -12.92
CA LEU A 69 -0.26 -11.91 -13.66
C LEU A 69 -1.66 -12.12 -13.07
N LEU A 70 -2.57 -11.17 -13.29
CA LEU A 70 -3.96 -11.29 -12.83
C LEU A 70 -4.62 -12.61 -13.29
N VAL A 71 -4.43 -12.98 -14.56
CA VAL A 71 -5.01 -14.22 -15.14
C VAL A 71 -4.41 -15.52 -14.58
N GLU A 72 -3.25 -15.45 -13.94
CA GLU A 72 -2.53 -16.57 -13.33
C GLU A 72 -2.60 -16.53 -11.79
N SER A 73 -3.32 -15.54 -11.24
CA SER A 73 -3.40 -15.31 -9.80
C SER A 73 -4.07 -16.49 -9.11
N ARG A 74 -3.64 -16.76 -7.87
CA ARG A 74 -4.14 -17.85 -7.04
C ARG A 74 -4.20 -17.43 -5.59
N CYS A 75 -5.16 -18.00 -4.86
CA CYS A 75 -5.40 -17.72 -3.45
C CYS A 75 -5.87 -18.99 -2.73
N ASN A 76 -5.74 -19.03 -1.40
CA ASN A 76 -6.27 -20.12 -0.60
C ASN A 76 -7.81 -20.14 -0.69
N PRO A 77 -8.42 -21.21 -1.23
CA PRO A 77 -9.87 -21.29 -1.41
C PRO A 77 -10.64 -21.39 -0.10
N GLU A 78 -9.99 -21.65 1.03
CA GLU A 78 -10.61 -21.59 2.35
C GLU A 78 -11.14 -20.19 2.68
N TYR A 79 -10.40 -19.14 2.29
CA TYR A 79 -10.70 -17.75 2.64
C TYR A 79 -11.25 -16.93 1.48
N TRP A 80 -10.84 -17.26 0.25
CA TRP A 80 -11.07 -16.42 -0.92
C TRP A 80 -11.72 -17.19 -2.07
N LEU A 81 -12.67 -16.56 -2.76
CA LEU A 81 -13.13 -16.97 -4.08
C LEU A 81 -12.27 -16.26 -5.13
N LEU A 82 -11.55 -17.04 -5.95
CA LEU A 82 -10.84 -16.51 -7.11
C LEU A 82 -11.86 -16.17 -8.20
N THR A 83 -11.91 -14.90 -8.60
CA THR A 83 -12.79 -14.42 -9.68
C THR A 83 -12.16 -14.65 -11.05
N ASN A 84 -12.98 -14.64 -12.11
CA ASN A 84 -12.48 -14.74 -13.49
C ASN A 84 -11.53 -13.60 -13.89
N ALA A 85 -11.56 -12.48 -13.18
CA ALA A 85 -10.66 -11.35 -13.39
C ALA A 85 -9.30 -11.53 -12.69
N GLY A 86 -9.12 -12.57 -11.87
CA GLY A 86 -7.94 -12.77 -11.04
C GLY A 86 -8.00 -12.12 -9.66
N GLY A 87 -9.12 -11.48 -9.30
CA GLY A 87 -9.31 -10.86 -7.99
C GLY A 87 -9.74 -11.86 -6.92
N PHE A 88 -9.42 -11.57 -5.66
CA PHE A 88 -9.74 -12.41 -4.50
C PHE A 88 -10.92 -11.83 -3.76
N GLN A 89 -12.09 -12.46 -3.91
CA GLN A 89 -13.31 -12.08 -3.20
C GLN A 89 -13.34 -12.82 -1.87
N LEU A 90 -13.42 -12.09 -0.76
CA LEU A 90 -13.55 -12.71 0.56
C LEU A 90 -14.82 -13.56 0.61
N ARG A 91 -14.72 -14.78 1.14
CA ARG A 91 -15.86 -15.69 1.29
C ARG A 91 -16.82 -15.20 2.36
N ASP A 92 -18.10 -15.46 2.14
CA ASP A 92 -19.15 -15.17 3.12
C ASP A 92 -18.87 -15.87 4.45
N GLY A 93 -18.97 -15.10 5.54
CA GLY A 93 -18.75 -15.60 6.90
C GLY A 93 -17.29 -15.70 7.34
N VAL A 94 -16.32 -15.49 6.44
CA VAL A 94 -14.90 -15.46 6.78
C VAL A 94 -14.54 -14.10 7.41
N LYS A 95 -13.76 -14.11 8.48
CA LYS A 95 -13.25 -12.87 9.08
C LYS A 95 -12.16 -12.26 8.20
N PRO A 96 -12.26 -10.97 7.84
CA PRO A 96 -11.22 -10.27 7.09
C PRO A 96 -9.82 -10.41 7.70
N SER A 97 -9.70 -10.36 9.02
CA SER A 97 -8.44 -10.50 9.75
C SER A 97 -7.76 -11.85 9.49
N ASP A 98 -8.53 -12.92 9.49
CA ASP A 98 -8.02 -14.29 9.34
C ASP A 98 -7.57 -14.50 7.90
N ALA A 99 -8.39 -14.05 6.94
CA ALA A 99 -8.06 -14.11 5.52
C ALA A 99 -6.80 -13.34 5.14
N ILE A 100 -6.60 -12.14 5.72
CA ILE A 100 -5.39 -11.33 5.48
C ILE A 100 -4.15 -11.96 6.12
N ARG A 101 -4.26 -12.50 7.36
CA ARG A 101 -3.14 -13.20 8.01
C ARG A 101 -2.75 -14.47 7.27
N ASP A 102 -3.73 -15.19 6.73
CA ASP A 102 -3.50 -16.42 5.97
C ASP A 102 -2.59 -16.19 4.75
N ILE A 103 -2.68 -15.02 4.10
CA ILE A 103 -1.78 -14.65 2.99
C ILE A 103 -0.31 -14.67 3.41
N TYR A 104 -0.01 -14.28 4.65
CA TYR A 104 1.36 -14.29 5.16
C TYR A 104 1.76 -15.67 5.70
N GLN A 105 0.86 -16.32 6.44
CA GLN A 105 1.13 -17.61 7.10
C GLN A 105 1.24 -18.77 6.10
N ASN A 106 0.38 -18.77 5.09
CA ASN A 106 0.31 -19.78 4.03
C ASN A 106 0.64 -19.18 2.67
N SER A 107 1.63 -18.27 2.64
CA SER A 107 2.06 -17.52 1.45
C SER A 107 2.28 -18.37 0.19
N SER A 108 2.75 -19.61 0.32
CA SER A 108 2.89 -20.53 -0.80
C SER A 108 1.57 -20.86 -1.51
N LEU A 109 0.40 -20.62 -0.90
CA LEU A 109 -0.94 -20.78 -1.50
C LEU A 109 -1.42 -19.55 -2.28
N TYR A 110 -0.65 -18.46 -2.27
CA TYR A 110 -0.98 -17.22 -2.96
C TYR A 110 0.01 -16.86 -4.07
N ALA A 111 -0.48 -16.27 -5.16
CA ALA A 111 0.32 -15.51 -6.13
C ALA A 111 -0.53 -14.39 -6.72
N PHE A 112 0.06 -13.20 -6.83
CA PHE A 112 -0.64 -11.97 -7.21
C PHE A 112 0.35 -10.92 -7.75
N GLU A 113 -0.16 -9.91 -8.43
CA GLU A 113 0.63 -8.82 -9.00
C GLU A 113 0.95 -7.72 -7.97
N CYS A 114 1.81 -6.76 -8.31
CA CYS A 114 2.39 -5.82 -7.35
C CYS A 114 1.42 -4.78 -6.77
N ALA A 115 0.37 -4.33 -7.46
CA ALA A 115 -0.66 -3.46 -6.90
C ALA A 115 -1.52 -4.18 -5.85
N THR A 116 -1.95 -5.41 -6.13
CA THR A 116 -2.65 -6.27 -5.16
C THR A 116 -1.77 -6.53 -3.94
N ALA A 117 -0.46 -6.71 -4.13
CA ALA A 117 0.50 -6.83 -3.03
C ALA A 117 0.49 -5.60 -2.12
N ILE A 118 0.45 -4.38 -2.68
CA ILE A 118 0.35 -3.15 -1.88
C ILE A 118 -0.96 -3.13 -1.07
N LEU A 119 -2.09 -3.51 -1.67
CA LEU A 119 -3.36 -3.56 -0.92
C LEU A 119 -3.29 -4.54 0.25
N ILE A 120 -2.73 -5.73 0.03
CA ILE A 120 -2.52 -6.74 1.08
C ILE A 120 -1.64 -6.17 2.20
N ILE A 121 -0.54 -5.48 1.85
CA ILE A 121 0.35 -4.81 2.81
C ILE A 121 -0.41 -3.76 3.61
N TYR A 122 -1.23 -2.93 2.96
CA TYR A 122 -2.04 -1.93 3.65
C TYR A 122 -3.04 -2.58 4.61
N TYR A 123 -3.79 -3.59 4.17
CA TYR A 123 -4.75 -4.27 5.05
C TYR A 123 -4.06 -4.96 6.23
N HIS A 124 -2.94 -5.65 6.00
CA HIS A 124 -2.17 -6.26 7.08
C HIS A 124 -1.60 -5.22 8.04
N ALA A 125 -1.11 -4.08 7.54
CA ALA A 125 -0.61 -3.00 8.36
C ALA A 125 -1.71 -2.35 9.21
N VAL A 126 -2.90 -2.14 8.64
CA VAL A 126 -4.05 -1.60 9.34
C VAL A 126 -4.52 -2.58 10.42
N LEU A 127 -4.63 -3.87 10.10
CA LEU A 127 -4.97 -4.94 11.06
C LEU A 127 -4.02 -4.94 12.27
N ASN A 128 -2.72 -4.71 12.05
CA ASN A 128 -1.72 -4.64 13.14
C ASN A 128 -1.67 -3.26 13.85
N SER A 129 -2.47 -2.29 13.40
CA SER A 129 -2.49 -0.94 13.93
C SER A 129 -3.71 -0.61 14.78
N MET A 130 -4.81 -1.35 14.63
CA MET A 130 -6.07 -1.15 15.38
C MET A 130 -6.58 -2.45 16.02
N ASP A 131 -7.72 -2.36 16.72
CA ASP A 131 -8.41 -3.53 17.26
C ASP A 131 -8.92 -4.45 16.13
N GLU A 132 -8.82 -5.77 16.32
CA GLU A 132 -9.22 -6.76 15.32
C GLU A 132 -10.72 -6.72 15.03
N ASN A 133 -11.57 -6.51 16.04
CA ASN A 133 -13.01 -6.40 15.80
C ASN A 133 -13.32 -5.14 14.99
N ALA A 134 -12.66 -4.02 15.28
CA ALA A 134 -12.79 -2.81 14.47
C ALA A 134 -12.39 -3.05 13.01
N PHE A 135 -11.24 -3.73 12.78
CA PHE A 135 -10.81 -4.11 11.43
C PHE A 135 -11.84 -4.99 10.71
N ASN A 136 -12.31 -6.05 11.38
CA ASN A 136 -13.30 -6.98 10.84
C ASN A 136 -14.65 -6.32 10.58
N GLN A 137 -15.01 -5.28 11.32
CA GLN A 137 -16.23 -4.50 11.08
C GLN A 137 -16.07 -3.53 9.91
N LEU A 138 -14.90 -2.91 9.79
CA LEU A 138 -14.61 -1.94 8.75
C LEU A 138 -14.51 -2.62 7.38
N PHE A 139 -13.80 -3.75 7.28
CA PHE A 139 -13.45 -4.38 6.01
C PHE A 139 -14.19 -5.71 5.74
N ARG A 140 -15.49 -5.78 6.07
CA ARG A 140 -16.28 -7.04 6.00
C ARG A 140 -16.34 -7.73 4.64
N ASN A 141 -16.23 -6.98 3.54
CA ASN A 141 -16.48 -7.47 2.19
C ASN A 141 -15.27 -7.21 1.28
N LEU A 142 -14.07 -7.62 1.73
CA LEU A 142 -12.85 -7.38 0.97
C LEU A 142 -12.91 -8.02 -0.43
N TYR A 143 -12.48 -7.26 -1.42
CA TYR A 143 -12.18 -7.72 -2.75
C TYR A 143 -10.80 -7.20 -3.13
N LEU A 144 -9.82 -8.09 -3.25
CA LEU A 144 -8.44 -7.73 -3.58
C LEU A 144 -8.25 -7.86 -5.09
N TYR A 145 -8.07 -6.73 -5.77
CA TYR A 145 -7.85 -6.72 -7.21
C TYR A 145 -7.15 -5.42 -7.64
N SER A 146 -5.91 -5.51 -8.11
CA SER A 146 -5.13 -4.34 -8.50
C SER A 146 -5.16 -3.26 -7.42
N TRP A 147 -5.64 -2.05 -7.74
CA TRP A 147 -5.84 -0.94 -6.83
C TRP A 147 -7.30 -0.75 -6.39
N HIS A 148 -8.19 -1.71 -6.70
CA HIS A 148 -9.54 -1.71 -6.15
C HIS A 148 -9.48 -2.03 -4.66
N ALA A 149 -9.85 -1.05 -3.84
CA ALA A 149 -9.82 -1.15 -2.40
C ALA A 149 -11.15 -0.72 -1.80
N ASP A 150 -11.40 -1.23 -0.60
CA ASP A 150 -12.44 -0.71 0.28
C ASP A 150 -12.24 0.80 0.51
N PRO A 151 -13.28 1.64 0.28
CA PRO A 151 -13.20 3.09 0.42
C PRO A 151 -12.68 3.56 1.79
N ASP A 152 -12.92 2.81 2.86
CA ASP A 152 -12.47 3.15 4.22
C ASP A 152 -10.94 3.11 4.37
N LEU A 153 -10.21 2.53 3.40
CA LEU A 153 -8.75 2.61 3.38
C LEU A 153 -8.26 4.02 2.99
N GLY A 154 -9.08 4.78 2.24
CA GLY A 154 -8.83 6.18 1.90
C GLY A 154 -7.54 6.42 1.12
N ILE A 155 -7.23 5.53 0.17
CA ILE A 155 -5.99 5.62 -0.63
C ILE A 155 -6.01 6.89 -1.48
N HIS A 156 -4.91 7.66 -1.43
CA HIS A 156 -4.74 8.88 -2.22
C HIS A 156 -3.30 9.04 -2.68
N ASN A 157 -3.14 9.76 -3.80
CA ASN A 157 -1.83 10.23 -4.26
C ASN A 157 -1.53 11.63 -3.74
N MET A 158 -0.25 11.88 -3.52
CA MET A 158 0.28 13.20 -3.22
C MET A 158 1.52 13.45 -4.08
N ILE A 159 1.50 14.51 -4.90
CA ILE A 159 2.69 14.97 -5.62
C ILE A 159 3.64 15.57 -4.59
N THR A 160 4.82 14.98 -4.45
CA THR A 160 5.83 15.38 -3.47
C THR A 160 7.17 14.76 -3.81
N ASN A 161 8.25 15.46 -3.49
CA ASN A 161 9.61 14.91 -3.49
C ASN A 161 10.06 14.48 -2.09
N TYR A 162 9.21 14.68 -1.08
CA TYR A 162 9.49 14.32 0.31
C TYR A 162 8.83 12.99 0.64
N ILE A 163 9.63 11.94 0.51
CA ILE A 163 9.23 10.56 0.74
C ILE A 163 9.48 10.20 2.21
N LEU A 164 8.51 9.56 2.84
CA LEU A 164 8.62 9.02 4.20
C LEU A 164 8.62 7.50 4.17
N PRO A 165 9.32 6.82 5.11
CA PRO A 165 9.13 5.39 5.31
C PRO A 165 7.66 5.04 5.52
N GLY A 166 7.22 3.94 4.91
CA GLY A 166 5.81 3.53 4.83
C GLY A 166 5.02 4.17 3.68
N ASP A 167 5.59 5.11 2.91
CA ASP A 167 5.00 5.54 1.65
C ASP A 167 5.11 4.45 0.59
N VAL A 168 4.19 4.46 -0.37
CA VAL A 168 4.31 3.68 -1.61
C VAL A 168 4.71 4.62 -2.74
N VAL A 169 5.77 4.26 -3.45
CA VAL A 169 6.28 4.99 -4.61
C VAL A 169 6.09 4.17 -5.88
N TYR A 170 6.35 4.80 -7.03
CA TYR A 170 6.31 4.12 -8.31
C TYR A 170 7.59 4.38 -9.13
N PHE A 171 8.34 3.32 -9.41
CA PHE A 171 9.43 3.35 -10.37
C PHE A 171 8.85 3.13 -11.77
N ASN A 172 8.92 4.13 -12.63
CA ASN A 172 8.37 4.08 -13.98
C ASN A 172 9.43 3.60 -14.98
N ASN A 173 9.07 2.63 -15.81
CA ASN A 173 9.87 2.19 -16.96
C ASN A 173 9.20 2.67 -18.26
N PRO A 174 9.54 3.86 -18.77
CA PRO A 174 8.81 4.47 -19.88
C PRO A 174 8.93 3.69 -21.20
N ASP A 175 10.04 2.95 -21.36
CA ASP A 175 10.41 2.26 -22.59
C ASP A 175 10.48 0.73 -22.39
N TYR A 176 9.62 0.20 -21.52
CA TYR A 176 9.51 -1.23 -21.25
C TYR A 176 9.30 -2.07 -22.52
N ASN A 177 9.76 -3.32 -22.52
CA ASN A 177 9.53 -4.24 -23.64
C ASN A 177 8.02 -4.62 -23.71
N PRO A 178 7.32 -4.40 -24.84
CA PRO A 178 5.92 -4.79 -25.00
C PRO A 178 5.64 -6.28 -24.79
N GLU A 179 6.64 -7.15 -24.94
CA GLU A 179 6.52 -8.59 -24.68
C GLU A 179 6.52 -8.93 -23.18
N THR A 180 7.01 -8.02 -22.32
CA THR A 180 7.01 -8.14 -20.86
C THR A 180 6.32 -6.94 -20.21
N PRO A 181 5.01 -6.71 -20.49
CA PRO A 181 4.30 -5.49 -20.10
C PRO A 181 4.15 -5.30 -18.58
N TRP A 182 4.40 -6.35 -17.79
CA TRP A 182 4.46 -6.27 -16.33
C TRP A 182 5.66 -5.46 -15.82
N TRP A 183 6.72 -5.28 -16.62
CA TRP A 183 7.87 -4.44 -16.28
C TRP A 183 7.77 -2.98 -16.74
N ARG A 184 6.54 -2.49 -16.98
CA ARG A 184 6.27 -1.06 -17.23
C ARG A 184 6.59 -0.14 -16.06
N GLY A 185 6.81 -0.73 -14.89
CA GLY A 185 7.22 -0.06 -13.67
C GLY A 185 6.94 -0.95 -12.47
N GLU A 186 7.23 -0.42 -11.29
CA GLU A 186 7.13 -1.16 -10.04
C GLU A 186 6.55 -0.27 -8.94
N ASN A 187 5.48 -0.75 -8.29
CA ASN A 187 4.98 -0.16 -7.06
C ASN A 187 5.86 -0.66 -5.91
N ALA A 188 6.39 0.24 -5.08
CA ALA A 188 7.31 -0.16 -4.02
C ALA A 188 7.05 0.54 -2.68
N VAL A 189 7.13 -0.22 -1.58
CA VAL A 189 7.04 0.31 -0.22
C VAL A 189 8.40 0.83 0.22
N VAL A 190 8.45 2.07 0.70
CA VAL A 190 9.67 2.69 1.23
C VAL A 190 9.95 2.15 2.63
N LEU A 191 11.10 1.51 2.83
CA LEU A 191 11.48 0.92 4.12
C LEU A 191 12.37 1.84 4.98
N GLY A 192 12.96 2.87 4.37
CA GLY A 192 13.94 3.77 4.96
C GLY A 192 15.38 3.47 4.48
N ASN A 193 16.30 4.41 4.70
CA ASN A 193 17.72 4.27 4.33
C ASN A 193 17.95 3.85 2.87
N ASP A 194 17.21 4.47 1.93
CA ASP A 194 17.23 4.16 0.49
C ASP A 194 16.90 2.70 0.14
N THR A 195 16.05 2.02 0.93
CA THR A 195 15.59 0.67 0.60
C THR A 195 14.09 0.64 0.34
N TYR A 196 13.69 -0.19 -0.64
CA TYR A 196 12.34 -0.30 -1.16
C TYR A 196 11.97 -1.76 -1.35
N PHE A 197 10.75 -2.13 -1.01
CA PHE A 197 10.20 -3.45 -1.33
C PHE A 197 9.28 -3.36 -2.55
N GLY A 198 9.65 -4.01 -3.65
CA GLY A 198 8.80 -4.23 -4.83
C GLY A 198 8.41 -5.71 -4.93
N HIS A 199 7.13 -6.00 -5.11
CA HIS A 199 6.65 -7.39 -5.13
C HIS A 199 7.02 -8.08 -6.45
N GLY A 200 7.89 -9.07 -6.37
CA GLY A 200 8.50 -9.74 -7.53
C GLY A 200 9.94 -9.31 -7.81
N VAL A 201 10.37 -8.16 -7.27
CA VAL A 201 11.76 -7.70 -7.31
C VAL A 201 12.49 -8.01 -6.00
N GLY A 202 11.83 -7.81 -4.87
CA GLY A 202 12.38 -7.96 -3.53
C GLY A 202 12.71 -6.62 -2.86
N ILE A 203 13.61 -6.66 -1.87
CA ILE A 203 14.11 -5.46 -1.19
C ILE A 203 15.40 -5.00 -1.85
N GLU A 204 15.37 -3.81 -2.46
CA GLU A 204 16.49 -3.24 -3.22
C GLU A 204 16.67 -1.75 -2.97
N SER A 205 17.80 -1.19 -3.41
CA SER A 205 18.02 0.26 -3.47
C SER A 205 17.26 0.90 -4.63
N ALA A 206 17.12 2.23 -4.61
CA ALA A 206 16.52 2.94 -5.76
C ALA A 206 17.33 2.73 -7.05
N GLU A 207 18.66 2.72 -6.93
CA GLU A 207 19.57 2.45 -8.04
C GLU A 207 19.33 1.06 -8.64
N HIS A 208 19.30 0.00 -7.82
CA HIS A 208 19.06 -1.35 -8.30
C HIS A 208 17.66 -1.55 -8.87
N MET A 209 16.63 -0.92 -8.29
CA MET A 209 15.27 -0.92 -8.87
C MET A 209 15.29 -0.33 -10.29
N ILE A 210 15.97 0.79 -10.50
CA ILE A 210 16.11 1.44 -11.81
C ILE A 210 16.92 0.59 -12.78
N GLU A 211 18.04 0.01 -12.35
CA GLU A 211 18.87 -0.88 -13.16
C GLU A 211 18.11 -2.13 -13.60
N PHE A 212 17.34 -2.73 -12.69
CA PHE A 212 16.50 -3.89 -12.98
C PHE A 212 15.49 -3.56 -14.08
N LEU A 213 14.74 -2.46 -13.95
CA LEU A 213 13.79 -2.01 -14.96
C LEU A 213 14.46 -1.62 -16.29
N ASN A 214 15.67 -1.07 -16.24
CA ASN A 214 16.43 -0.74 -17.45
C ASN A 214 16.83 -1.98 -18.27
N LYS A 215 17.01 -3.14 -17.62
CA LYS A 215 17.28 -4.43 -18.27
C LYS A 215 16.06 -5.03 -18.97
N THR A 216 14.85 -4.54 -18.69
CA THR A 216 13.58 -5.02 -19.25
C THR A 216 12.97 -4.07 -20.28
N ARG A 217 13.77 -3.11 -20.77
CA ARG A 217 13.38 -2.18 -21.84
C ARG A 217 13.30 -2.87 -23.21
N ARG A 218 12.57 -2.24 -24.14
CA ARG A 218 12.60 -2.64 -25.55
C ARG A 218 14.04 -2.54 -26.11
N PRO A 219 14.43 -3.41 -27.07
CA PRO A 219 15.75 -3.38 -27.68
C PRO A 219 16.11 -1.99 -28.25
N GLY A 220 17.34 -1.53 -27.98
CA GLY A 220 17.85 -0.25 -28.47
C GLY A 220 17.40 0.99 -27.70
N SER A 221 16.59 0.87 -26.63
CA SER A 221 16.22 2.03 -25.82
C SER A 221 17.37 2.49 -24.91
N ASN A 222 17.57 3.81 -24.88
CA ASN A 222 18.46 4.51 -23.94
C ASN A 222 17.70 5.33 -22.88
N LEU A 223 16.36 5.33 -22.90
CA LEU A 223 15.56 6.08 -21.94
C LEU A 223 15.51 5.33 -20.61
N SER A 224 16.05 5.91 -19.54
CA SER A 224 16.12 5.24 -18.24
C SER A 224 14.76 5.18 -17.55
N ALA A 225 14.53 4.11 -16.79
CA ALA A 225 13.56 4.09 -15.71
C ALA A 225 13.88 5.16 -14.65
N TYR A 226 12.86 5.61 -13.93
CA TYR A 226 12.97 6.68 -12.94
C TYR A 226 11.87 6.62 -11.88
N LEU A 227 12.14 7.17 -10.70
CA LEU A 227 11.15 7.33 -9.64
C LEU A 227 10.19 8.48 -9.95
N LYS A 228 8.87 8.23 -9.94
CA LYS A 228 7.88 9.30 -10.11
C LYS A 228 7.82 10.22 -8.89
N ASN A 229 7.46 11.48 -9.11
CA ASN A 229 7.34 12.53 -8.10
C ASN A 229 5.98 12.52 -7.36
N PHE A 230 5.47 11.33 -7.03
CA PHE A 230 4.31 11.18 -6.18
C PHE A 230 4.47 9.99 -5.24
N VAL A 231 3.73 10.05 -4.14
CA VAL A 231 3.56 8.93 -3.21
C VAL A 231 2.09 8.56 -3.09
N THR A 232 1.82 7.29 -2.86
CA THR A 232 0.50 6.74 -2.54
C THR A 232 0.46 6.41 -1.05
N ARG A 233 -0.63 6.80 -0.38
CA ARG A 233 -0.82 6.63 1.07
C ARG A 233 -2.26 6.22 1.39
N PRO A 234 -2.50 5.39 2.41
CA PRO A 234 -3.82 5.28 3.01
C PRO A 234 -4.15 6.55 3.81
N SER A 235 -5.42 6.77 4.14
CA SER A 235 -5.82 7.93 4.93
C SER A 235 -5.58 7.68 6.43
N PHE A 236 -4.38 8.02 6.91
CA PHE A 236 -3.98 7.82 8.31
C PHE A 236 -4.99 8.41 9.30
N LYS A 237 -5.41 9.66 9.08
CA LYS A 237 -6.36 10.36 9.96
C LYS A 237 -7.75 9.75 9.97
N HIS A 238 -8.21 9.26 8.82
CA HIS A 238 -9.51 8.61 8.73
C HIS A 238 -9.50 7.27 9.47
N LEU A 239 -8.46 6.46 9.26
CA LEU A 239 -8.28 5.17 9.95
C LEU A 239 -8.08 5.34 11.46
N ALA A 240 -7.40 6.41 11.90
CA ALA A 240 -7.23 6.73 13.31
C ALA A 240 -8.58 6.93 14.03
N LYS A 241 -9.59 7.51 13.37
CA LYS A 241 -10.91 7.72 13.97
C LYS A 241 -11.58 6.41 14.38
N TYR A 242 -11.47 5.36 13.56
CA TYR A 242 -12.02 4.05 13.89
C TYR A 242 -11.22 3.32 14.98
N SER A 243 -9.91 3.60 15.08
CA SER A 243 -9.08 3.06 16.17
C SER A 243 -9.34 3.74 17.51
N ILE A 244 -9.66 5.04 17.52
CA ILE A 244 -9.85 5.84 18.73
C ILE A 244 -11.31 5.80 19.21
N LEU A 245 -12.28 5.67 18.29
CA LEU A 245 -13.71 5.63 18.58
C LEU A 245 -14.34 4.30 18.09
N PRO A 246 -14.22 3.20 18.85
CA PRO A 246 -14.72 1.87 18.43
C PRO A 246 -16.24 1.78 18.24
N ARG A 247 -17.00 2.80 18.64
CA ARG A 247 -18.47 2.87 18.51
C ARG A 247 -18.94 3.79 17.39
N ALA A 248 -18.06 4.23 16.49
CA ALA A 248 -18.51 4.94 15.30
C ALA A 248 -19.49 4.04 14.53
N TYR A 249 -20.74 4.49 14.39
CA TYR A 249 -21.75 3.80 13.59
C TYR A 249 -21.17 3.54 12.21
N ILE A 250 -21.18 2.28 11.77
CA ILE A 250 -20.80 1.90 10.40
C ILE A 250 -21.74 2.68 9.47
N THR A 251 -21.24 3.76 8.87
CA THR A 251 -22.02 4.50 7.89
C THR A 251 -22.07 3.67 6.61
N PRO A 252 -23.21 3.66 5.88
CA PRO A 252 -23.24 3.09 4.56
C PRO A 252 -22.12 3.70 3.71
N LYS A 253 -21.21 2.88 3.21
CA LYS A 253 -20.13 3.31 2.33
C LYS A 253 -20.51 3.13 0.87
N ILE A 254 -20.13 4.11 0.06
CA ILE A 254 -20.30 4.03 -1.39
C ILE A 254 -19.11 3.24 -1.93
N LEU A 255 -19.37 2.06 -2.45
CA LEU A 255 -18.34 1.25 -3.08
C LEU A 255 -17.95 1.86 -4.43
N HIS A 256 -16.64 1.88 -4.70
CA HIS A 256 -16.15 2.24 -6.02
C HIS A 256 -16.46 1.12 -7.03
N PRO A 257 -16.73 1.46 -8.30
CA PRO A 257 -16.83 0.45 -9.34
C PRO A 257 -15.51 -0.31 -9.46
N ILE A 258 -15.60 -1.60 -9.78
CA ILE A 258 -14.43 -2.43 -10.07
C ILE A 258 -13.92 -2.06 -11.46
N ILE A 259 -12.66 -1.62 -11.55
CA ILE A 259 -12.03 -1.21 -12.80
C ILE A 259 -11.26 -2.39 -13.41
N LEU A 260 -11.91 -3.18 -14.26
CA LEU A 260 -11.25 -4.25 -14.99
C LEU A 260 -10.42 -3.67 -16.15
N HIS A 261 -9.11 -3.52 -15.93
CA HIS A 261 -8.22 -2.81 -16.87
C HIS A 261 -7.38 -3.73 -17.79
N ASN A 262 -7.41 -5.06 -17.58
CA ASN A 262 -6.68 -6.06 -18.38
C ASN A 262 -5.17 -5.74 -18.57
N GLN A 263 -4.55 -5.12 -17.58
CA GLN A 263 -3.10 -4.87 -17.56
C GLN A 263 -2.45 -5.75 -16.49
N SER A 264 -1.17 -6.09 -16.65
CA SER A 264 -0.44 -6.94 -15.71
C SER A 264 -0.33 -6.32 -14.31
N SER A 265 0.07 -5.06 -14.22
CA SER A 265 0.00 -4.20 -13.03
C SER A 265 0.08 -2.73 -13.46
N ILE A 266 -0.39 -1.80 -12.62
CA ILE A 266 -0.40 -0.36 -12.90
C ILE A 266 -0.06 0.45 -11.63
N SER A 267 0.31 1.71 -11.79
CA SER A 267 0.40 2.64 -10.66
C SER A 267 -0.99 3.06 -10.17
N TYR A 268 -1.08 3.53 -8.93
CA TYR A 268 -2.35 4.09 -8.41
C TYR A 268 -2.82 5.31 -9.21
N ASP A 269 -1.88 6.13 -9.71
CA ASP A 269 -2.18 7.26 -10.60
C ASP A 269 -2.91 6.82 -11.90
N GLN A 270 -2.43 5.73 -12.51
CA GLN A 270 -3.07 5.16 -13.70
C GLN A 270 -4.44 4.56 -13.37
N TYR A 271 -4.59 3.96 -12.18
CA TYR A 271 -5.89 3.48 -11.70
C TYR A 271 -6.89 4.63 -11.53
N LEU A 272 -6.48 5.75 -10.91
CA LEU A 272 -7.33 6.93 -10.75
C LEU A 272 -7.77 7.50 -12.10
N TYR A 273 -6.90 7.49 -13.12
CA TYR A 273 -7.29 7.89 -14.47
C TYR A 273 -8.44 7.03 -15.02
N TYR A 274 -8.38 5.71 -14.85
CA TYR A 274 -9.46 4.82 -15.27
C TYR A 274 -10.73 5.01 -14.44
N LEU A 275 -10.61 5.15 -13.13
CA LEU A 275 -11.73 5.39 -12.23
C LEU A 275 -12.47 6.69 -12.59
N ASN A 276 -11.73 7.77 -12.85
CA ASN A 276 -12.31 9.05 -13.23
C ASN A 276 -13.05 9.00 -14.58
N LYS A 277 -12.59 8.19 -15.54
CA LYS A 277 -13.31 7.97 -16.81
C LYS A 277 -14.66 7.29 -16.62
N VAL A 278 -14.84 6.48 -15.57
CA VAL A 278 -16.14 5.86 -15.26
C VAL A 278 -17.11 6.89 -14.67
N TYR A 279 -16.62 7.83 -13.86
CA TYR A 279 -17.45 8.88 -13.26
C TYR A 279 -17.68 10.10 -14.17
N SER A 280 -16.79 10.33 -15.14
CA SER A 280 -16.85 11.42 -16.12
C SER A 280 -16.74 10.87 -17.56
N PRO A 281 -17.77 10.16 -18.05
CA PRO A 281 -17.77 9.49 -19.36
C PRO A 281 -17.76 10.46 -20.55
#